data_AF-A0A1Q9P6I3-F1
#
_entry.id   AF-A0A1Q9P6I3-F1
#
_cell.length_a   1.000
_cell.length_b   1.000
_cell.length_c   1.000
_cell.angle_alpha   90.00
_cell.angle_beta   90.00
_cell.angle_gamma   90.00
#
_symmetry.space_group_name_H-M   'P 1'
#
loop_
_entity.id
_entity.type
_entity.pdbx_description
1 polymer ?
#
loop_
_entity_poly.entity_id
_entity_poly.type
_entity_poly.pdbx_seq_one_letter_code
_entity_poly.pdbx_strand_id
1 'polypeptide(L)' 'MTEVNLDFSKLTIIIPTLNEEKSLGNLLSLIEKICQNCKVIVSDDGSKDKTKKITETFEGEIETLFLDRKDEE' A
#
# COMPACT_ATOMS: atom_id res chain seq x y z
N MET A 1 -28.89 5.12 -13.96
CA MET A 1 -27.48 5.55 -13.89
C MET A 1 -26.65 4.33 -14.18
N THR A 2 -25.88 4.32 -15.26
CA THR A 2 -24.94 3.23 -15.57
C THR A 2 -23.76 3.35 -14.60
N GLU A 3 -23.51 2.31 -13.81
CA GLU A 3 -22.26 2.22 -13.05
C GLU A 3 -21.09 2.19 -14.05
N VAL A 4 -20.21 3.19 -13.97
CA VAL A 4 -18.93 3.13 -14.66
C VAL A 4 -18.06 2.18 -13.85
N ASN A 5 -17.86 0.98 -14.37
CA ASN A 5 -16.93 0.03 -13.77
C ASN A 5 -15.50 0.47 -14.15
N LEU A 6 -14.80 1.11 -13.22
CA LEU A 6 -13.43 1.55 -13.40
C LEU A 6 -12.48 0.39 -13.12
N ASP A 7 -11.69 0.01 -14.12
CA ASP A 7 -10.63 -1.00 -13.99
C ASP A 7 -9.32 -0.33 -13.52
N PHE A 8 -8.88 -0.63 -12.31
CA PHE A 8 -7.64 -0.12 -11.72
C PHE A 8 -6.48 -1.12 -11.78
N SER A 9 -6.60 -2.24 -12.51
CA SER A 9 -5.54 -3.25 -12.61
C SER A 9 -4.21 -2.73 -13.18
N LYS A 10 -4.25 -1.60 -13.89
CA LYS A 10 -3.06 -0.90 -14.44
C LYS A 10 -2.58 0.27 -13.59
N LEU A 11 -3.23 0.55 -12.46
CA LEU A 11 -2.82 1.60 -11.52
C LEU A 11 -1.82 1.02 -10.51
N THR A 12 -0.69 1.69 -10.36
CA THR A 12 0.25 1.47 -9.26
C THR A 12 0.32 2.73 -8.42
N ILE A 13 0.08 2.60 -7.11
CA ILE A 13 0.17 3.67 -6.13
C ILE A 13 1.48 3.49 -5.37
N ILE A 14 2.29 4.55 -5.30
CA ILE A 14 3.54 4.56 -4.53
C ILE A 14 3.31 5.42 -3.29
N ILE A 15 3.54 4.85 -2.11
CA ILE A 15 3.34 5.51 -0.82
C ILE A 15 4.71 5.58 -0.12
N PRO A 16 5.34 6.77 -0.06
CA PRO A 16 6.53 6.96 0.76
C PRO A 16 6.15 6.90 2.25
N THR A 17 6.95 6.20 3.06
CA THR A 17 6.69 6.05 4.50
C THR A 17 7.94 6.28 5.37
N LEU A 18 7.70 6.81 6.58
CA LEU A 18 8.66 6.85 7.68
C LEU A 18 7.92 6.87 9.02
N ASN A 19 7.87 5.73 9.71
CA ASN A 19 7.17 5.49 10.96
C ASN A 19 5.64 5.77 10.91
N GLU A 20 4.94 5.16 9.95
CA GLU A 20 3.52 5.37 9.69
C GLU A 20 2.62 4.24 10.24
N GLU A 21 3.03 3.55 11.32
CA GLU A 21 2.28 2.41 11.85
C GLU A 21 0.82 2.71 12.25
N LYS A 22 0.51 3.98 12.51
CA LYS A 22 -0.84 4.42 12.93
C LYS A 22 -1.79 4.69 11.78
N SER A 23 -1.25 4.99 10.60
CA SER A 23 -2.02 5.49 9.46
C SER A 23 -2.07 4.47 8.31
N LEU A 24 -0.97 3.75 8.08
CA LEU A 24 -0.76 2.93 6.89
C LEU A 24 -1.85 1.87 6.69
N GLY A 25 -2.18 1.11 7.75
CA GLY A 25 -3.21 0.06 7.65
C GLY A 25 -4.58 0.60 7.23
N ASN A 26 -4.98 1.75 7.79
CA ASN A 26 -6.25 2.40 7.43
C ASN A 26 -6.23 2.92 5.99
N LEU A 27 -5.09 3.44 5.53
CA LEU A 27 -4.91 3.90 4.15
C LEU A 27 -5.02 2.75 3.16
N LEU A 28 -4.36 1.61 3.42
CA LEU A 28 -4.44 0.43 2.56
C LEU A 28 -5.88 -0.11 2.46
N SER A 29 -6.59 -0.20 3.59
CA SER A 29 -8.02 -0.58 3.59
C SER A 29 -8.93 0.41 2.87
N LEU A 30 -8.57 1.70 2.81
CA LEU A 30 -9.33 2.69 2.06
C LEU A 30 -9.05 2.60 0.56
N ILE A 31 -7.78 2.43 0.18
CA ILE A 31 -7.36 2.24 -1.21
C ILE A 31 -8.06 1.02 -1.81
N GLU A 32 -8.09 -0.10 -1.10
CA GLU A 32 -8.79 -1.32 -1.55
C GLU A 32 -10.27 -1.08 -1.89
N LYS A 33 -10.96 -0.28 -1.07
CA LYS A 33 -12.39 0.04 -1.28
C LYS A 33 -12.63 0.94 -2.49
N ILE A 34 -11.68 1.81 -2.82
CA ILE A 34 -11.83 2.83 -3.87
C ILE A 34 -11.26 2.32 -5.21
N CYS A 35 -10.11 1.67 -5.16
CA CYS A 35 -9.28 1.27 -6.29
C CYS A 35 -9.07 -0.26 -6.28
N GLN A 36 -10.15 -1.02 -6.47
CA GLN A 36 -10.10 -2.48 -6.47
C GLN A 36 -9.09 -3.00 -7.51
N ASN A 37 -8.33 -4.03 -7.16
CA ASN A 37 -7.30 -4.66 -8.00
C ASN A 37 -6.10 -3.77 -8.37
N CYS A 38 -5.94 -2.59 -7.77
CA CYS A 38 -4.71 -1.82 -7.95
C CYS A 38 -3.51 -2.46 -7.23
N LYS A 39 -2.31 -2.01 -7.57
CA LYS A 39 -1.07 -2.38 -6.88
C LYS A 39 -0.60 -1.25 -5.99
N VAL A 40 -0.07 -1.56 -4.82
CA VAL A 40 0.52 -0.58 -3.90
C VAL A 40 1.98 -0.94 -3.62
N ILE A 41 2.86 0.04 -3.80
CA ILE A 41 4.26 -0.03 -3.37
C ILE A 41 4.42 0.91 -2.17
N VAL A 42 4.81 0.34 -1.03
CA VAL A 42 5.20 1.08 0.17
C VAL A 42 6.72 1.26 0.10
N SER A 43 7.15 2.50 -0.17
CA SER A 43 8.56 2.88 -0.31
C SER A 43 9.04 3.49 1.01
N ASP A 44 9.80 2.73 1.79
CA ASP A 44 10.11 3.07 3.18
C ASP A 44 11.53 3.62 3.38
N ASP A 45 11.64 4.72 4.13
CA ASP A 45 12.93 5.40 4.40
C ASP A 45 13.65 4.87 5.67
N GLY A 46 13.38 3.62 6.07
CA GLY A 46 14.01 2.98 7.22
C GLY A 46 13.25 3.16 8.52
N SER A 47 11.93 2.97 8.47
CA SER A 47 11.04 2.90 9.62
C SER A 47 11.55 1.94 10.70
N LYS A 48 11.37 2.33 11.96
CA LYS A 48 11.76 1.53 13.14
C LYS A 48 10.55 1.02 13.93
N ASP A 49 9.35 1.35 13.46
CA ASP A 49 8.08 0.93 14.03
C ASP A 49 7.49 -0.26 13.25
N LYS A 50 6.18 -0.50 13.38
CA LYS A 50 5.51 -1.62 12.70
C LYS A 50 5.17 -1.38 11.23
N THR A 51 5.63 -0.29 10.60
CA THR A 51 5.32 0.05 9.20
C THR A 51 5.53 -1.13 8.24
N LYS A 52 6.72 -1.75 8.24
CA LYS A 52 7.04 -2.95 7.43
C LYS A 52 6.08 -4.10 7.69
N LYS A 53 5.87 -4.43 8.97
CA LYS A 53 5.00 -5.53 9.39
C LYS A 53 3.57 -5.30 8.89
N ILE A 54 3.06 -4.07 8.96
CA ILE A 54 1.71 -3.73 8.51
C ILE A 54 1.56 -3.97 7.00
N THR A 55 2.56 -3.62 6.18
CA THR A 55 2.55 -3.92 4.75
C THR A 55 2.60 -5.42 4.48
N GLU A 56 3.56 -6.14 5.07
CA GLU A 56 3.78 -7.57 4.81
C GLU A 56 2.62 -8.47 5.28
N THR A 57 1.87 -8.04 6.29
CA THR A 57 0.73 -8.80 6.85
C THR A 57 -0.61 -8.17 6.50
N PHE A 58 -0.70 -7.35 5.46
CA PHE A 58 -1.98 -6.79 5.01
C PHE A 58 -2.83 -7.89 4.37
N GLU A 59 -3.97 -8.22 4.99
CA GLU A 59 -4.86 -9.32 4.55
C GLU A 59 -5.87 -8.90 3.47
N GLY A 60 -5.64 -7.79 2.76
CA GLY A 60 -6.52 -7.33 1.69
C GLY A 60 -6.27 -8.02 0.34
N GLU A 61 -7.16 -7.74 -0.61
CA GLU A 61 -7.17 -8.24 -1.98
C GLU A 61 -6.21 -7.47 -2.92
N ILE A 62 -5.77 -6.27 -2.50
CA ILE A 62 -4.79 -5.48 -3.26
C ILE A 62 -3.37 -6.03 -3.06
N GLU A 63 -2.61 -6.11 -4.15
CA GLU A 63 -1.20 -6.50 -4.10
C GLU A 63 -0.39 -5.39 -3.42
N THR A 64 0.32 -5.73 -2.34
CA THR A 64 1.23 -4.81 -1.65
C THR A 64 2.67 -5.29 -1.79
N LEU A 65 3.58 -4.35 -2.04
CA LEU A 65 5.02 -4.56 -2.07
C LEU A 65 5.70 -3.58 -1.13
N PHE A 66 6.58 -4.07 -0.26
CA PHE A 66 7.40 -3.24 0.61
C PHE A 66 8.81 -3.11 0.02
N LEU A 67 9.30 -1.89 -0.16
CA LEU A 67 10.67 -1.59 -0.55
C LEU A 67 11.35 -0.84 0.59
N ASP A 68 12.37 -1.46 1.20
CA ASP A 68 13.18 -0.83 2.24
C ASP A 68 14.38 -0.13 1.60
N ARG A 69 14.67 1.12 1.98
CA ARG A 69 15.88 1.83 1.54
C ARG A 69 17.16 1.00 1.73
N LYS A 70 17.22 0.14 2.75
CA LYS A 70 18.40 -0.69 3.04
C LYS A 70 18.67 -1.76 1.98
N ASP A 71 17.69 -2.10 1.14
CA ASP A 71 17.87 -3.11 0.09
C ASP A 71 18.65 -2.57 -1.12
N GLU A 72 18.98 -1.27 -1.15
CA GLU A 72 19.79 -0.61 -2.20
C GLU A 72 21.26 -0.34 -1.79
N GLU A 73 21.68 -0.76 -0.59
CA GLU A 73 23.08 -0.67 -0.10
C GLU A 73 23.83 -2.01 -0.16
#